data_AF-A0A367FQG7-F1
#
_entry.id   AF-A0A367FQG7-F1
#
_cell.length_a   1.000
_cell.length_b   1.000
_cell.length_c   1.000
_cell.angle_alpha   90.00
_cell.angle_beta   90.00
_cell.angle_gamma   90.00
#
_symmetry.space_group_name_H-M   'P 1'
#
loop_
_entity.id
_entity.type
_entity.pdbx_description
1 polymer ?
#
loop_
_entity_poly.entity_id
_entity_poly.type
_entity_poly.pdbx_seq_one_letter_code
_entity_poly.pdbx_strand_id
1 'polypeptide(L)'
;MSVPHAVLAYGYNLGGSSWNIAEKDEYGSPAVPWYNPDHGDFIRQAEAVLLAAAGVEADPWDRDEQLKAHFGLKFERYVSWDDAEYMLAAHVISTDWEKTEELDLAALITQAAGEGWDDKLRAAVGVLGITPEQEQPQWVLCAYQS
;
A
#
# COMPACT_ATOMS: atom_id res chain seq x y z
N MET A 1 -23.74 11.46 1.29
CA MET A 1 -24.19 10.05 1.27
C MET A 1 -22.94 9.24 1.07
N SER A 2 -22.66 8.24 1.91
CA SER A 2 -21.49 7.40 1.68
C SER A 2 -21.76 6.47 0.50
N VAL A 3 -20.72 6.23 -0.27
CA VAL A 3 -20.76 5.42 -1.49
C VAL A 3 -20.01 4.12 -1.19
N PRO A 4 -20.59 2.93 -1.42
CA PRO A 4 -19.85 1.68 -1.26
C PRO A 4 -18.79 1.54 -2.35
N HIS A 5 -17.60 1.09 -1.95
CA HIS A 5 -16.46 0.84 -2.81
C HIS A 5 -15.91 -0.56 -2.53
N ALA A 6 -15.38 -1.20 -3.57
CA ALA A 6 -14.62 -2.43 -3.45
C ALA A 6 -13.24 -2.26 -4.09
N VAL A 7 -12.21 -2.76 -3.42
CA VAL A 7 -10.82 -2.73 -3.85
C VAL A 7 -10.27 -4.14 -3.74
N LEU A 8 -9.75 -4.66 -4.84
CA LEU A 8 -8.92 -5.86 -4.88
C LEU A 8 -7.47 -5.43 -5.13
N ALA A 9 -6.58 -5.64 -4.18
CA ALA A 9 -5.18 -5.25 -4.25
C ALA A 9 -4.26 -6.46 -4.08
N TYR A 10 -3.17 -6.52 -4.85
CA TYR A 10 -2.08 -7.47 -4.61
C TYR A 10 -0.94 -6.76 -3.89
N GLY A 11 -0.70 -7.12 -2.63
CA GLY A 11 0.20 -6.36 -1.79
C GLY A 11 0.31 -6.83 -0.34
N TYR A 12 0.90 -5.96 0.47
CA TYR A 12 0.90 -6.05 1.93
C TYR A 12 -0.11 -5.07 2.50
N ASN A 13 -1.00 -5.58 3.36
CA ASN A 13 -1.83 -4.81 4.25
C ASN A 13 -0.96 -4.28 5.39
N LEU A 14 -0.80 -2.95 5.43
CA LEU A 14 -0.05 -2.26 6.47
C LEU A 14 -0.94 -1.82 7.64
N GLY A 15 -2.27 -1.88 7.46
CA GLY A 15 -3.25 -1.38 8.42
C GLY A 15 -3.31 0.15 8.42
N GLY A 16 -3.60 0.73 9.57
CA GLY A 16 -3.66 2.20 9.73
C GLY A 16 -4.14 2.58 11.12
N SER A 17 -5.40 2.29 11.42
CA SER A 17 -5.95 2.40 12.78
C SER A 17 -5.32 1.38 13.75
N SER A 18 -5.00 0.19 13.24
CA SER A 18 -4.09 -0.77 13.86
C SER A 18 -3.06 -1.20 12.82
N TRP A 19 -1.78 -1.00 13.12
CA TRP A 19 -0.71 -1.27 12.17
C TRP A 19 -0.38 -2.76 12.11
N ASN A 20 -0.31 -3.29 10.89
CA ASN A 20 -0.03 -4.69 10.56
C ASN A 20 1.45 -4.89 10.18
N ILE A 21 2.34 -4.24 10.92
CA ILE A 21 3.80 -4.37 10.83
C ILE A 21 4.38 -4.71 12.20
N ALA A 22 5.55 -5.32 12.26
CA ALA A 22 6.18 -5.69 13.53
C ALA A 22 6.76 -4.48 14.29
N GLU A 23 7.23 -3.46 13.56
CA GLU A 23 7.95 -2.30 14.11
C GLU A 23 6.95 -1.30 14.71
N LYS A 24 6.46 -1.62 15.91
CA LYS A 24 5.49 -0.81 16.67
C LYS A 24 6.04 -0.41 18.04
N ASP A 25 5.61 0.75 18.53
CA ASP A 25 5.86 1.18 19.91
C ASP A 25 4.86 0.53 20.90
N GLU A 26 4.94 0.92 22.18
CA GLU A 26 4.05 0.40 23.23
C GLU A 26 2.57 0.76 23.04
N TYR A 27 2.26 1.72 22.16
CA TYR A 27 0.91 2.15 21.81
C TYR A 27 0.42 1.56 20.49
N GLY A 28 1.22 0.72 19.82
CA GLY A 28 0.88 0.13 18.54
C GLY A 28 1.10 1.06 17.34
N SER A 29 1.78 2.20 17.52
CA SER A 29 2.13 3.13 16.44
C SER A 29 3.43 2.71 15.75
N PRO A 30 3.65 3.04 14.46
CA PRO A 30 4.86 2.66 13.75
C PRO A 30 6.09 3.27 14.42
N ALA A 31 7.10 2.44 14.66
CA ALA A 31 8.33 2.78 15.36
C ALA A 31 9.54 2.51 14.46
N VAL A 32 9.56 3.15 13.29
CA VAL A 32 10.65 3.06 12.31
C VAL A 32 11.47 4.36 12.28
N PRO A 33 12.80 4.31 12.07
CA PRO A 33 13.68 5.48 12.24
C PRO A 33 13.36 6.68 11.34
N TRP A 34 12.73 6.44 10.19
CA TRP A 34 12.39 7.50 9.23
C TRP A 34 11.03 8.14 9.48
N TYR A 35 10.18 7.52 10.30
CA TYR A 35 8.84 8.02 10.57
C TYR A 35 8.85 8.96 11.77
N ASN A 36 8.31 10.16 11.57
CA ASN A 36 8.06 11.10 12.64
C ASN A 36 6.58 11.53 12.63
N PRO A 37 5.77 11.15 13.65
CA PRO A 37 4.34 11.46 13.69
C PRO A 37 4.05 12.97 13.76
N ASP A 38 4.99 13.78 14.27
CA ASP A 38 4.85 15.23 14.33
C ASP A 38 5.06 15.93 12.97
N HIS A 39 5.59 15.20 11.98
CA HIS A 39 5.98 15.73 10.67
C HIS A 39 5.13 15.23 9.50
N GLY A 40 3.96 14.64 9.80
CA GLY A 40 2.93 14.32 8.82
C GLY A 40 2.60 12.84 8.73
N ASP A 41 1.85 12.49 7.70
CA ASP A 41 1.31 11.15 7.49
C ASP A 41 2.41 10.11 7.16
N PHE A 42 2.23 8.89 7.67
CA PHE A 42 3.16 7.77 7.51
C PHE A 42 3.40 7.43 6.04
N ILE A 43 2.36 7.45 5.20
CA ILE A 43 2.44 7.07 3.79
C ILE A 43 3.29 8.07 3.03
N ARG A 44 3.08 9.36 3.24
CA ARG A 44 3.90 10.41 2.59
C ARG A 44 5.38 10.30 2.95
N GLN A 45 5.68 9.94 4.19
CA GLN A 45 7.06 9.72 4.63
C GLN A 45 7.64 8.43 4.04
N ALA A 46 6.86 7.35 3.96
CA ALA A 46 7.25 6.10 3.30
C ALA A 46 7.55 6.28 1.81
N GLU A 47 6.70 6.99 1.07
CA GLU A 47 6.91 7.35 -0.33
C GLU A 47 8.23 8.10 -0.53
N ALA A 48 8.50 9.09 0.33
CA ALA A 48 9.73 9.86 0.28
C ALA A 48 10.97 8.99 0.53
N VAL A 49 10.90 8.04 1.48
CA VAL A 49 11.99 7.09 1.74
C VAL A 49 12.25 6.20 0.54
N LEU A 50 11.20 5.64 -0.08
CA LEU A 50 11.33 4.79 -1.27
C LEU A 50 11.94 5.55 -2.45
N LEU A 51 11.41 6.74 -2.77
CA LEU A 51 11.91 7.57 -3.87
C LEU A 51 13.36 7.99 -3.63
N ALA A 52 13.69 8.44 -2.41
CA ALA A 52 15.06 8.82 -2.05
C ALA A 52 16.04 7.64 -2.17
N ALA A 53 15.63 6.42 -1.78
CA ALA A 53 16.46 5.22 -1.93
C ALA A 53 16.73 4.86 -3.41
N ALA A 54 15.85 5.24 -4.33
CA ALA A 54 16.08 5.14 -5.78
C ALA A 54 16.83 6.34 -6.38
N GLY A 55 17.25 7.32 -5.56
CA GLY A 55 17.89 8.54 -6.04
C GLY A 55 16.93 9.48 -6.79
N VAL A 56 15.62 9.32 -6.57
CA VAL A 56 14.59 10.19 -7.13
C VAL A 56 14.28 11.29 -6.12
N GLU A 57 14.46 12.54 -6.53
CA GLU A 57 14.01 13.68 -5.74
C GLU A 57 12.49 13.75 -5.80
N ALA A 58 11.84 13.46 -4.66
CA ALA A 58 10.39 13.35 -4.59
C ALA A 58 9.73 14.72 -4.81
N ASP A 59 8.92 14.84 -5.86
CA ASP A 59 8.02 15.98 -5.99
C ASP A 59 6.89 15.82 -4.97
N PRO A 60 6.69 16.77 -4.03
CA PRO A 60 5.64 16.66 -3.03
C PRO A 60 4.22 16.50 -3.56
N TRP A 61 3.96 16.88 -4.81
CA TRP A 61 2.64 16.87 -5.43
C TRP A 61 2.36 15.60 -6.24
N ASP A 62 3.39 14.91 -6.72
CA ASP A 62 3.27 13.79 -7.66
C ASP A 62 3.90 12.48 -7.15
N ARG A 63 4.10 12.34 -5.83
CA ARG A 63 4.80 11.17 -5.24
C ARG A 63 4.19 9.83 -5.63
N ASP A 64 2.87 9.71 -5.62
CA ASP A 64 2.18 8.46 -6.00
C ASP A 64 2.48 8.07 -7.46
N GLU A 65 2.40 9.06 -8.38
CA GLU A 65 2.72 8.84 -9.79
C GLU A 65 4.20 8.49 -9.98
N GLN A 66 5.10 9.15 -9.26
CA GLN A 66 6.53 8.86 -9.29
C GLN A 66 6.84 7.46 -8.75
N LEU A 67 6.21 7.07 -7.62
CA LEU A 67 6.38 5.75 -7.03
C LEU A 67 5.90 4.66 -7.98
N LYS A 68 4.72 4.86 -8.59
CA LYS A 68 4.16 3.95 -9.58
C LYS A 68 5.03 3.86 -10.83
N ALA A 69 5.55 4.98 -11.33
CA ALA A 69 6.41 5.02 -12.51
C ALA A 69 7.75 4.32 -12.27
N HIS A 70 8.35 4.51 -11.09
CA HIS A 70 9.67 3.96 -10.78
C HIS A 70 9.64 2.51 -10.29
N PHE A 71 8.70 2.16 -9.41
CA PHE A 71 8.66 0.87 -8.74
C PHE A 71 7.52 -0.03 -9.22
N GLY A 72 6.53 0.52 -9.93
CA GLY A 72 5.29 -0.20 -10.22
C GLY A 72 4.49 -0.48 -8.95
N LEU A 73 4.65 0.34 -7.91
CA LEU A 73 3.99 0.19 -6.62
C LEU A 73 3.21 1.47 -6.28
N LYS A 74 2.17 1.33 -5.46
CA LYS A 74 1.46 2.46 -4.86
C LYS A 74 0.98 2.13 -3.46
N PHE A 75 0.69 3.16 -2.67
CA PHE A 75 -0.05 3.00 -1.42
C PHE A 75 -1.54 3.20 -1.69
N GLU A 76 -2.30 2.13 -1.59
CA GLU A 76 -3.75 2.20 -1.75
C GLU A 76 -4.41 2.33 -0.38
N ARG A 77 -5.14 3.43 -0.18
CA ARG A 77 -5.99 3.59 0.98
C ARG A 77 -7.31 2.86 0.77
N TYR A 78 -7.75 2.12 1.75
CA TYR A 78 -9.09 1.54 1.82
C TYR A 78 -9.74 1.88 3.17
N VAL A 79 -11.06 1.68 3.29
CA VAL A 79 -11.90 2.16 4.42
C VAL A 79 -12.23 3.66 4.34
N SER A 80 -13.15 4.10 5.21
CA SER A 80 -13.62 5.49 5.34
C SER A 80 -12.47 6.45 5.67
N TRP A 81 -12.73 7.75 5.49
CA TRP A 81 -11.74 8.81 5.73
C TRP A 81 -11.21 8.86 7.18
N ASP A 82 -12.05 8.49 8.15
CA ASP A 82 -11.73 8.58 9.58
C ASP A 82 -10.99 7.34 10.10
N ASP A 83 -11.07 6.21 9.39
CA ASP A 83 -10.47 4.92 9.76
C ASP A 83 -9.61 4.36 8.63
N ALA A 84 -8.84 5.24 7.98
CA ALA A 84 -8.02 4.88 6.82
C ALA A 84 -7.08 3.71 7.13
N GLU A 85 -7.18 2.65 6.33
CA GLU A 85 -6.21 1.56 6.27
C GLU A 85 -5.47 1.62 4.94
N TYR A 86 -4.25 1.08 4.90
CA TYR A 86 -3.34 1.23 3.79
C TYR A 86 -2.78 -0.12 3.33
N MET A 87 -2.74 -0.30 2.02
CA MET A 87 -2.03 -1.38 1.34
C MET A 87 -0.81 -0.80 0.64
N LEU A 88 0.36 -1.43 0.77
CA LEU A 88 1.42 -1.28 -0.22
C LEU A 88 1.17 -2.31 -1.33
N ALA A 89 0.78 -1.85 -2.52
CA ALA A 89 0.27 -2.70 -3.58
C ALA A 89 1.07 -2.56 -4.88
N ALA A 90 1.31 -3.68 -5.55
CA ALA A 90 1.85 -3.71 -6.91
C ALA A 90 0.73 -3.64 -7.98
N HIS A 91 -0.48 -4.04 -7.61
CA HIS A 91 -1.64 -3.98 -8.48
C HIS A 91 -2.91 -3.70 -7.68
N VAL A 92 -3.82 -2.90 -8.25
CA VAL A 92 -5.10 -2.56 -7.63
C VAL A 92 -6.18 -2.48 -8.68
N ILE A 93 -7.28 -3.16 -8.41
CA ILE A 93 -8.54 -3.08 -9.14
C ILE A 93 -9.57 -2.49 -8.18
N SER A 94 -10.21 -1.40 -8.56
CA SER A 94 -11.21 -0.72 -7.73
C SER A 94 -12.50 -0.51 -8.49
N THR A 95 -13.64 -0.76 -7.86
CA THR A 95 -14.98 -0.51 -8.41
C THR A 95 -15.87 0.23 -7.41
N ASP A 96 -16.87 0.92 -7.94
CA ASP A 96 -17.94 1.57 -7.17
C ASP A 96 -19.19 0.67 -7.17
N TRP A 97 -20.15 0.97 -6.28
CA TRP A 97 -21.40 0.20 -6.13
C TRP A 97 -22.27 0.10 -7.37
N GLU A 98 -22.07 0.95 -8.39
CA GLU A 98 -22.84 0.93 -9.63
C GLU A 98 -22.23 0.00 -10.68
N LYS A 99 -21.03 -0.54 -10.44
CA LYS A 99 -20.25 -1.31 -11.41
C LYS A 99 -19.88 -2.69 -10.89
N THR A 100 -20.02 -3.67 -11.78
CA THR A 100 -19.54 -5.04 -11.59
C THR A 100 -18.27 -5.21 -12.41
N GLU A 101 -17.21 -5.71 -11.75
CA GLU A 101 -15.96 -6.09 -12.42
C GLU A 101 -15.84 -7.61 -12.44
N GLU A 102 -15.69 -8.21 -13.63
CA GLU A 102 -15.41 -9.64 -13.76
C GLU A 102 -13.91 -9.90 -13.66
N LEU A 103 -13.52 -10.84 -12.80
CA LEU A 103 -12.12 -11.12 -12.51
C LEU A 103 -11.69 -12.47 -13.10
N ASP A 104 -10.66 -12.43 -13.95
CA ASP A 104 -9.92 -13.63 -14.33
C ASP A 104 -8.78 -13.87 -13.34
N LEU A 105 -9.07 -14.66 -12.30
CA LEU A 105 -8.10 -14.96 -11.24
C LEU A 105 -6.86 -15.71 -11.76
N ALA A 106 -7.01 -16.53 -12.81
CA ALA A 106 -5.89 -17.28 -13.37
C ALA A 106 -4.93 -16.34 -14.14
N ALA A 107 -5.49 -15.39 -14.88
CA ALA A 107 -4.71 -14.34 -15.53
C ALA A 107 -3.99 -13.47 -14.49
N LEU A 108 -4.67 -13.09 -13.41
CA LEU A 108 -4.08 -12.29 -12.33
C LEU A 108 -2.91 -12.98 -11.63
N ILE A 109 -3.02 -14.28 -11.34
CA ILE A 109 -1.91 -15.07 -10.78
C ILE A 109 -0.72 -15.11 -11.75
N THR A 110 -0.99 -15.33 -13.04
CA THR A 110 0.04 -15.38 -14.08
C THR A 110 0.74 -14.03 -14.24
N GLN A 111 -0.03 -12.95 -14.19
CA GLN A 111 0.47 -11.58 -14.29
C GLN A 111 1.38 -11.24 -13.11
N ALA A 112 0.96 -11.56 -11.87
CA ALA A 112 1.76 -11.29 -10.67
C ALA A 112 3.16 -11.92 -10.75
N ALA A 113 3.23 -13.17 -11.19
CA ALA A 113 4.49 -13.88 -11.40
C ALA A 113 5.30 -13.28 -12.56
N GLY A 114 4.66 -12.97 -13.69
CA GLY A 114 5.32 -12.42 -14.87
C GLY A 114 5.90 -11.02 -14.68
N GLU A 115 5.27 -10.20 -13.83
CA GLU A 115 5.71 -8.84 -13.53
C GLU A 115 6.63 -8.72 -12.30
N GLY A 116 6.89 -9.84 -11.60
CA GLY A 116 7.78 -9.88 -10.44
C GLY A 116 7.27 -9.04 -9.26
N TRP A 117 5.96 -9.04 -9.01
CA TRP A 117 5.36 -8.21 -7.95
C TRP A 117 5.89 -8.54 -6.56
N ASP A 118 6.11 -9.82 -6.25
CA ASP A 118 6.64 -10.24 -4.95
C ASP A 118 8.01 -9.64 -4.65
N ASP A 119 8.92 -9.66 -5.63
CA ASP A 119 10.27 -9.14 -5.47
C ASP A 119 10.27 -7.61 -5.30
N LYS A 120 9.41 -6.91 -6.06
CA LYS A 120 9.23 -5.45 -5.94
C LYS A 120 8.72 -5.07 -4.55
N LEU A 121 7.68 -5.76 -4.08
CA LEU A 121 7.09 -5.51 -2.76
C LEU A 121 8.07 -5.84 -1.64
N ARG A 122 8.79 -6.96 -1.74
CA ARG A 122 9.82 -7.35 -0.77
C ARG A 122 10.97 -6.35 -0.72
N ALA A 123 11.42 -5.87 -1.87
CA ALA A 123 12.44 -4.83 -1.95
C ALA A 123 11.96 -3.53 -1.29
N ALA A 124 10.72 -3.12 -1.55
CA ALA A 124 10.15 -1.91 -0.96
C ALA A 124 10.03 -2.00 0.56
N VAL A 125 9.49 -3.09 1.12
CA VAL A 125 9.43 -3.24 2.59
C VAL A 125 10.82 -3.35 3.22
N GLY A 126 11.79 -3.94 2.51
CA GLY A 126 13.19 -3.96 2.92
C GLY A 126 13.83 -2.57 2.97
N VAL A 127 13.54 -1.71 1.99
CA VAL A 127 13.98 -0.29 2.00
C VAL A 127 13.32 0.49 3.13
N LEU A 128 12.03 0.27 3.35
CA LEU A 128 11.29 0.88 4.46
C LEU A 128 11.71 0.32 5.83
N GLY A 129 12.44 -0.79 5.88
CA GLY A 129 12.82 -1.43 7.14
C GLY A 129 11.60 -1.83 7.98
N ILE A 130 10.52 -2.25 7.31
CA ILE A 130 9.30 -2.76 7.95
C ILE A 130 9.14 -4.26 7.68
N THR A 131 8.53 -4.96 8.63
CA THR A 131 8.17 -6.37 8.53
C THR A 131 6.66 -6.51 8.61
N PRO A 132 5.95 -6.63 7.47
CA PRO A 132 4.51 -6.91 7.48
C PRO A 132 4.19 -8.19 8.26
N GLU A 133 3.07 -8.20 8.99
CA GLU A 133 2.59 -9.41 9.69
C GLU A 133 2.15 -10.52 8.71
N GLN A 134 1.79 -10.14 7.48
CA GLN A 134 1.59 -11.08 6.39
C GLN A 134 2.94 -11.63 5.91
N GLU A 135 3.08 -12.96 5.92
CA GLU A 135 4.32 -13.66 5.53
C GLU A 135 4.77 -13.35 4.09
N GLN A 136 3.82 -13.16 3.18
CA GLN A 136 4.04 -12.86 1.77
C GLN A 136 2.95 -11.96 1.21
N PRO A 137 3.21 -11.23 0.10
CA PRO A 137 2.17 -10.50 -0.60
C PRO A 137 1.06 -11.42 -1.06
N GLN A 138 -0.18 -10.92 -1.02
CA GLN A 138 -1.33 -11.69 -1.45
C GLN A 138 -2.43 -10.78 -1.98
N TRP A 139 -3.38 -11.38 -2.69
CA TRP A 139 -4.61 -10.71 -3.08
C TRP A 139 -5.46 -10.46 -1.83
N VAL A 140 -5.81 -9.20 -1.59
CA VAL A 140 -6.69 -8.76 -0.52
C VAL A 140 -7.89 -8.05 -1.12
N LEU A 141 -9.08 -8.54 -0.81
CA LEU A 141 -10.35 -7.91 -1.17
C LEU A 141 -10.87 -7.10 0.00
N CYS A 142 -11.02 -5.79 -0.19
CA CYS A 142 -11.57 -4.86 0.77
C CYS A 142 -12.88 -4.27 0.22
N ALA A 143 -13.93 -4.26 1.02
CA ALA A 143 -15.17 -3.56 0.71
C ALA A 143 -15.49 -2.58 1.84
N TYR A 144 -15.79 -1.34 1.52
CA TYR A 144 -16.02 -0.28 2.50
C TYR A 144 -17.02 0.76 2.02
N GLN A 145 -17.45 1.62 2.94
CA GLN A 145 -18.27 2.80 2.65
C GLN A 145 -17.44 4.05 2.94
N SER A 146 -17.37 4.98 1.99
CA SER A 146 -16.68 6.27 2.14
C SER A 146 -17.60 7.45 1.92
#